data_AF-A0A2E3U9W6-F1
#
_entry.id   AF-A0A2E3U9W6-F1
#
_cell.length_a   1.000
_cell.length_b   1.000
_cell.length_c   1.000
_cell.angle_alpha   90.00
_cell.angle_beta   90.00
_cell.angle_gamma   90.00
#
_symmetry.space_group_name_H-M   'P 1'
#
loop_
_entity.id
_entity.type
_entity.pdbx_description
1 polymer ?
#
loop_
_entity_poly.entity_id
_entity_poly.type
_entity_poly.pdbx_seq_one_letter_code
_entity_poly.pdbx_strand_id
1 'polypeptide(L)'
;MPVKSKARECLYCGLLHAQPTGAIADRHLEPFCAKCDSPLWSQSDGSTRTVDIAHQRETVSQALMKFHDALDRSWRQSHAENVRLIVGGGLIRDAVLGELHFMHSKATILDYLEENRGAVLVRIRKPLL
;
A
#
# COMPACT_ATOMS: atom_id res chain seq x y z
N MET A 1 -16.87 16.94 -5.37
CA MET A 1 -17.12 16.91 -3.91
C MET A 1 -15.79 16.77 -3.21
N PRO A 2 -15.41 17.64 -2.26
CA PRO A 2 -14.16 17.45 -1.53
C PRO A 2 -14.30 16.20 -0.66
N VAL A 3 -13.45 15.21 -0.90
CA VAL A 3 -13.33 14.04 -0.04
C VAL A 3 -12.88 14.56 1.32
N LYS A 4 -13.76 14.52 2.33
CA LYS A 4 -13.36 14.84 3.71
C LYS A 4 -12.14 13.98 4.02
N SER A 5 -10.99 14.62 4.24
CA SER A 5 -9.80 13.98 4.79
C SER A 5 -10.27 13.20 6.01
N LYS A 6 -10.29 11.87 5.93
CA LYS A 6 -10.60 11.04 7.09
C LYS A 6 -9.47 11.31 8.07
N ALA A 7 -9.79 11.96 9.20
CA ALA A 7 -8.85 12.12 10.29
C ALA A 7 -8.27 10.74 10.59
N ARG A 8 -6.94 10.65 10.56
CA ARG A 8 -6.20 9.42 10.80
C ARG A 8 -5.52 9.58 12.16
N GLU A 9 -5.49 8.50 12.93
CA GLU A 9 -4.91 8.52 14.26
C GLU A 9 -3.49 7.98 14.23
N CYS A 10 -2.64 8.52 15.10
CA CYS A 10 -1.38 7.90 15.43
C CYS A 10 -1.65 6.60 16.21
N LEU A 11 -1.38 5.45 15.62
CA LEU A 11 -1.64 4.14 16.23
C LEU A 11 -0.84 3.91 17.52
N TYR A 12 0.28 4.62 17.70
CA TYR A 12 1.07 4.50 18.92
C TYR A 12 0.45 5.20 20.15
N CYS A 13 -0.14 6.40 19.98
CA CYS A 13 -0.55 7.25 21.11
C CYS A 13 -2.00 7.75 21.06
N GLY A 14 -2.75 7.40 20.01
CA GLY A 14 -4.16 7.76 19.79
C GLY A 14 -4.41 9.21 19.37
N LEU A 15 -3.37 10.01 19.08
CA LEU A 15 -3.57 11.40 18.66
C LEU A 15 -4.18 11.45 17.25
N LEU A 16 -5.35 12.09 17.13
CA LEU A 16 -5.96 12.40 15.84
C LEU A 16 -5.20 13.52 15.14
N HIS A 17 -4.84 13.33 13.87
CA HIS A 17 -4.25 14.36 13.03
C HIS A 17 -5.12 14.66 11.80
N ALA A 18 -5.22 15.94 11.46
CA ALA A 18 -5.95 16.41 10.29
C ALA A 18 -5.14 16.29 8.98
N GLN A 19 -3.84 16.06 9.08
CA GLN A 19 -2.96 15.94 7.92
C GLN A 19 -3.33 14.70 7.09
N PRO A 20 -3.61 14.86 5.79
CA PRO A 20 -3.88 13.73 4.91
C PRO A 20 -2.61 12.92 4.69
N THR A 21 -2.77 11.62 4.43
CA THR A 21 -1.67 10.79 3.97
C THR A 21 -1.22 11.26 2.57
N GLY A 22 0.07 11.55 2.40
CA GLY A 22 0.69 11.86 1.11
C GLY A 22 0.66 10.67 0.14
N ALA A 23 1.21 10.82 -1.06
CA ALA A 23 1.38 9.69 -1.96
C ALA A 23 2.40 8.70 -1.38
N ILE A 24 2.26 7.40 -1.71
CA ILE A 24 3.22 6.38 -1.23
C ILE A 24 4.64 6.62 -1.77
N ALA A 25 4.76 7.20 -2.97
CA ALA A 25 6.06 7.61 -3.53
C ALA A 25 6.77 8.68 -2.67
N ASP A 26 5.98 9.52 -1.97
CA ASP A 26 6.48 10.60 -1.12
C ASP A 26 6.67 10.15 0.33
N ARG A 27 6.70 8.84 0.62
CA ARG A 27 6.80 8.32 1.99
C ARG A 27 8.01 8.84 2.77
N HIS A 28 9.05 9.32 2.09
CA HIS A 28 10.24 9.90 2.70
C HIS A 28 9.97 11.29 3.32
N LEU A 29 8.87 11.96 2.92
CA LEU A 29 8.38 13.22 3.49
C LEU A 29 7.40 12.98 4.65
N GLU A 30 7.45 11.79 5.25
CA GLU A 30 6.54 11.38 6.31
C GLU A 30 6.60 12.33 7.52
N PRO A 31 5.44 12.85 7.98
CA PRO A 31 5.35 13.65 9.19
C PRO A 31 5.42 12.77 10.43
N PHE A 32 5.88 13.38 11.53
CA PHE A 32 5.91 12.76 12.84
C PHE A 32 4.74 13.22 13.72
N CYS A 33 4.28 12.33 14.60
CA CYS A 33 3.25 12.65 15.57
C CYS A 33 3.75 13.72 16.55
N ALA A 34 3.03 14.84 16.69
CA ALA A 34 3.39 15.91 17.63
C ALA A 34 3.36 15.53 19.12
N LYS A 35 2.83 14.34 19.47
CA LYS A 35 2.74 13.86 20.86
C LYS A 35 3.83 12.85 21.23
N CYS A 36 4.25 12.00 20.30
CA CYS A 36 5.15 10.88 20.60
C CYS A 36 6.24 10.66 19.55
N ASP A 37 6.39 11.60 18.61
CA ASP A 37 7.39 11.61 17.55
C ASP A 37 7.40 10.35 16.67
N SER A 38 6.30 9.57 16.68
CA SER A 38 6.18 8.36 15.88
C SER A 38 5.81 8.72 14.42
N PRO A 39 6.42 8.06 13.42
CA PRO A 39 6.13 8.30 11.99
C PRO A 39 4.68 7.97 11.65
N LEU A 40 3.89 8.91 11.13
CA LEU A 40 2.42 8.76 11.04
C LEU A 40 1.93 7.83 9.92
N TRP A 41 2.58 7.83 8.77
CA TRP A 41 2.14 7.12 7.58
C TRP A 41 2.57 5.65 7.54
N SER A 42 3.72 5.35 8.14
CA SER A 42 4.42 4.07 8.16
C SER A 42 3.92 3.15 9.27
N GLN A 43 3.14 3.66 10.22
CA GLN A 43 2.48 2.86 11.26
C GLN A 43 1.45 1.90 10.67
N SER A 44 1.56 0.63 11.07
CA SER A 44 0.63 -0.41 10.68
C SER A 44 -0.13 -1.03 11.83
N ASP A 45 -1.35 -1.50 11.54
CA ASP A 45 -2.16 -2.37 12.40
C ASP A 45 -1.89 -3.88 12.16
N GLY A 46 -0.89 -4.23 11.33
CA GLY A 46 -0.55 -5.62 10.97
C GLY A 46 -1.52 -6.25 9.96
N SER A 47 -2.55 -5.54 9.52
CA SER A 47 -3.58 -6.11 8.63
C SER A 47 -3.09 -6.26 7.18
N THR A 48 -3.75 -7.15 6.44
CA THR A 48 -3.52 -7.36 5.01
C THR A 48 -4.78 -7.02 4.22
N ARG A 49 -4.63 -6.21 3.16
CA ARG A 49 -5.71 -5.88 2.22
C ARG A 49 -5.58 -6.72 0.96
N THR A 50 -6.55 -7.59 0.70
CA THR A 50 -6.55 -8.43 -0.50
C THR A 50 -7.33 -7.76 -1.63
N VAL A 51 -6.76 -7.71 -2.83
CA VAL A 51 -7.39 -7.15 -4.03
C VAL A 51 -7.17 -8.08 -5.21
N ASP A 52 -8.24 -8.36 -5.96
CA ASP A 52 -8.17 -9.11 -7.22
C ASP A 52 -8.03 -8.14 -8.39
N ILE A 53 -6.93 -8.29 -9.13
CA ILE A 53 -6.56 -7.45 -10.27
C ILE A 53 -6.48 -8.21 -11.59
N ALA A 54 -6.85 -9.50 -11.58
CA ALA A 54 -6.79 -10.37 -12.75
C ALA A 54 -8.15 -11.06 -13.00
N HIS A 55 -9.24 -10.38 -12.67
CA HIS A 55 -10.59 -10.93 -12.73
C HIS A 55 -11.28 -10.48 -14.03
N GLN A 56 -11.87 -11.41 -14.80
CA GLN A 56 -12.63 -11.15 -16.05
C GLN A 56 -11.81 -10.85 -17.32
N ARG A 57 -10.77 -11.65 -17.60
CA ARG A 57 -9.97 -11.53 -18.85
C ARG A 57 -9.39 -10.12 -19.05
N GLU A 58 -8.95 -9.50 -17.97
CA GLU A 58 -8.35 -8.18 -18.01
C GLU A 58 -7.11 -8.15 -18.89
N THR A 59 -6.91 -7.02 -19.56
CA THR A 59 -5.63 -6.72 -20.19
C THR A 59 -4.59 -6.38 -19.12
N VAL A 60 -3.31 -6.53 -19.46
CA VAL A 60 -2.19 -6.14 -18.59
C VAL A 60 -2.31 -4.69 -18.12
N SER A 61 -2.70 -3.78 -19.02
CA SER A 61 -2.89 -2.36 -18.69
C SER A 61 -3.98 -2.13 -17.64
N GLN A 62 -5.12 -2.81 -17.76
CA GLN A 62 -6.21 -2.73 -16.78
C GLN A 62 -5.78 -3.27 -15.40
N ALA A 63 -5.08 -4.41 -15.40
CA ALA A 63 -4.55 -4.99 -14.18
C ALA A 63 -3.55 -4.06 -13.47
N LEU A 64 -2.66 -3.41 -14.21
CA LEU A 64 -1.71 -2.43 -13.66
C LEU A 64 -2.43 -1.19 -13.10
N MET A 65 -3.46 -0.67 -13.77
CA MET A 65 -4.26 0.42 -13.22
C MET A 65 -4.91 0.04 -11.88
N LYS A 66 -5.49 -1.17 -11.79
CA LYS A 66 -6.05 -1.68 -10.54
C LYS A 66 -4.99 -1.88 -9.46
N PHE A 67 -3.81 -2.36 -9.83
CA PHE A 67 -2.68 -2.49 -8.93
C PHE A 67 -2.29 -1.15 -8.30
N HIS A 68 -2.13 -0.10 -9.11
CA HIS A 68 -1.79 1.24 -8.61
C HIS A 68 -2.90 1.82 -7.72
N ASP A 69 -4.17 1.67 -8.11
CA ASP A 69 -5.31 2.09 -7.28
C ASP A 69 -5.38 1.31 -5.96
N ALA A 70 -5.12 0.00 -5.98
CA ALA A 70 -5.08 -0.83 -4.78
C ALA A 70 -4.00 -0.38 -3.80
N LEU A 71 -2.79 -0.06 -4.28
CA LEU A 71 -1.71 0.47 -3.46
C LEU A 71 -2.07 1.85 -2.89
N ASP A 72 -2.52 2.78 -3.72
CA ASP A 72 -2.83 4.15 -3.28
C ASP A 72 -3.97 4.16 -2.25
N ARG A 73 -5.04 3.38 -2.47
CA ARG A 73 -6.15 3.27 -1.51
C ARG A 73 -5.71 2.62 -0.20
N SER A 74 -4.95 1.53 -0.27
CA SER A 74 -4.45 0.86 0.94
C SER A 74 -3.51 1.77 1.73
N TRP A 75 -2.72 2.59 1.05
CA TRP A 75 -1.87 3.60 1.67
C TRP A 75 -2.68 4.76 2.27
N ARG A 76 -3.58 5.38 1.53
CA ARG A 76 -4.24 6.61 1.99
C ARG A 76 -5.38 6.37 2.98
N GLN A 77 -6.06 5.22 2.87
CA GLN A 77 -7.36 4.99 3.53
C GLN A 77 -7.32 3.91 4.61
N SER A 78 -6.16 3.30 4.87
CA SER A 78 -6.01 2.25 5.87
C SER A 78 -4.63 2.28 6.55
N HIS A 79 -4.48 1.47 7.60
CA HIS A 79 -3.20 1.18 8.26
C HIS A 79 -2.62 -0.19 7.87
N ALA A 80 -3.11 -0.79 6.78
CA ALA A 80 -2.67 -2.10 6.35
C ALA A 80 -1.15 -2.18 6.18
N GLU A 81 -0.58 -3.26 6.70
CA GLU A 81 0.84 -3.59 6.56
C GLU A 81 1.13 -4.02 5.13
N ASN A 82 0.25 -4.91 4.64
CA ASN A 82 0.42 -5.62 3.41
C ASN A 82 -0.77 -5.40 2.47
N VAL A 83 -0.49 -5.41 1.17
CA VAL A 83 -1.47 -5.51 0.09
C VAL A 83 -1.24 -6.83 -0.63
N ARG A 84 -2.22 -7.72 -0.59
CA ARG A 84 -2.18 -9.01 -1.26
C ARG A 84 -2.90 -8.91 -2.60
N LEU A 85 -2.15 -8.96 -3.68
CA LEU A 85 -2.66 -8.84 -5.04
C LEU A 85 -2.92 -10.24 -5.60
N ILE A 86 -4.13 -10.52 -6.06
CA ILE A 86 -4.43 -11.73 -6.84
C ILE A 86 -4.19 -11.38 -8.31
N VAL A 87 -3.14 -11.97 -8.89
CA VAL A 87 -2.61 -11.64 -10.22
C VAL A 87 -2.80 -12.77 -11.23
N GLY A 88 -3.23 -13.95 -10.77
CA GLY A 88 -3.34 -15.15 -11.60
C GLY A 88 -1.98 -15.68 -12.06
N GLY A 89 -1.97 -16.37 -13.20
CA GLY A 89 -0.75 -16.80 -13.89
C GLY A 89 -0.59 -16.08 -15.23
N GLY A 90 0.65 -15.93 -15.71
CA GLY A 90 0.96 -15.39 -17.04
C GLY A 90 1.27 -13.89 -17.05
N LEU A 91 0.97 -13.21 -18.16
CA LEU A 91 1.48 -11.87 -18.48
C LEU A 91 1.16 -10.78 -17.44
N ILE A 92 0.02 -10.86 -16.75
CA ILE A 92 -0.32 -9.91 -15.68
C ILE A 92 0.66 -10.06 -14.51
N ARG A 93 0.98 -11.31 -14.13
CA ARG A 93 1.96 -11.57 -13.06
C ARG A 93 3.32 -11.00 -13.44
N ASP A 94 3.81 -11.27 -14.64
CA ASP A 94 5.13 -10.81 -15.08
C ASP A 94 5.22 -9.28 -15.09
N ALA A 95 4.17 -8.60 -15.57
CA ALA A 95 4.09 -7.14 -15.56
C ALA A 95 4.06 -6.56 -14.15
N VAL A 96 3.27 -7.16 -13.25
CA VAL A 96 3.19 -6.73 -11.84
C VAL A 96 4.53 -6.93 -11.14
N LEU A 97 5.23 -8.04 -11.38
CA LEU A 97 6.56 -8.28 -10.81
C LEU A 97 7.60 -7.28 -11.30
N GLY A 98 7.58 -6.93 -12.58
CA GLY A 98 8.44 -5.88 -13.13
C GLY A 98 8.19 -4.52 -12.47
N GLU A 99 6.93 -4.16 -12.30
CA GLU A 99 6.55 -2.90 -11.65
C GLU A 99 6.90 -2.89 -10.16
N LEU A 100 6.67 -3.98 -9.44
CA LEU A 100 7.06 -4.13 -8.03
C LEU A 100 8.58 -4.05 -7.86
N HIS A 101 9.35 -4.65 -8.77
CA HIS A 101 10.81 -4.54 -8.75
C HIS A 101 11.26 -3.07 -8.88
N PHE A 102 10.67 -2.34 -9.83
CA PHE A 102 10.92 -0.91 -9.98
C PHE A 102 10.55 -0.12 -8.72
N MET A 103 9.35 -0.31 -8.18
CA MET A 103 8.89 0.38 -6.97
C MET A 103 9.75 0.08 -5.74
N HIS A 104 10.19 -1.17 -5.58
CA HIS A 104 11.10 -1.57 -4.50
C HIS A 104 12.46 -0.89 -4.65
N SER A 105 13.02 -0.84 -5.87
CA SER A 105 14.28 -0.12 -6.14
C SER A 105 14.22 1.39 -5.83
N LYS A 106 13.02 1.97 -5.88
CA LYS A 106 12.73 3.37 -5.53
C LYS A 106 12.32 3.54 -4.07
N ALA A 107 12.36 2.48 -3.26
CA ALA A 107 11.88 2.46 -1.88
C ALA A 107 10.44 2.95 -1.71
N THR A 108 9.60 2.85 -2.76
CA THR A 108 8.18 3.21 -2.68
C THR A 108 7.42 2.18 -1.86
N ILE A 109 7.63 0.90 -2.17
CA ILE A 109 7.22 -0.23 -1.33
C ILE A 109 8.42 -0.72 -0.51
N LEU A 110 8.16 -1.43 0.59
CA LEU A 110 9.21 -1.94 1.46
C LEU A 110 9.76 -3.28 1.02
N ASP A 111 8.89 -4.15 0.52
CA ASP A 111 9.25 -5.53 0.13
C ASP A 111 8.08 -6.15 -0.66
N TYR A 112 8.33 -7.27 -1.34
CA TYR A 112 7.27 -8.10 -1.90
C TYR A 112 7.67 -9.58 -1.95
N LEU A 113 6.68 -10.45 -1.76
CA LEU A 113 6.83 -11.90 -1.78
C LEU A 113 5.82 -12.52 -2.74
N GLU A 114 6.30 -13.37 -3.63
CA GLU A 114 5.43 -14.19 -4.46
C GLU A 114 4.83 -15.33 -3.65
N GLU A 115 3.51 -15.48 -3.73
CA GLU A 115 2.80 -16.58 -3.11
C GLU A 115 2.45 -17.66 -4.13
N ASN A 116 2.35 -18.90 -3.65
CA ASN A 116 1.79 -19.99 -4.43
C ASN A 116 0.32 -19.67 -4.80
N ARG A 117 -0.10 -20.02 -6.02
CA ARG A 117 -1.46 -19.83 -6.57
C ARG A 117 -1.79 -18.45 -7.17
N GLY A 118 -0.79 -17.72 -7.67
CA GLY A 118 -1.02 -16.53 -8.48
C GLY A 118 -1.40 -15.30 -7.67
N ALA A 119 -0.74 -15.12 -6.53
CA ALA A 119 -0.84 -13.91 -5.73
C ALA A 119 0.55 -13.38 -5.37
N VAL A 120 0.62 -12.08 -5.09
CA VAL A 120 1.84 -11.41 -4.63
C VAL A 120 1.49 -10.59 -3.39
N LEU A 121 2.23 -10.78 -2.31
CA LEU A 121 2.09 -10.03 -1.07
C LEU A 121 3.07 -8.86 -1.09
N VAL A 122 2.57 -7.63 -1.00
CA VAL A 122 3.36 -6.41 -1.07
C VAL A 122 3.36 -5.73 0.30
N ARG A 123 4.54 -5.54 0.89
CA ARG A 123 4.68 -4.85 2.18
C ARG A 123 4.81 -3.34 1.95
N ILE A 124 3.87 -2.57 2.47
CA ILE A 124 3.83 -1.11 2.31
C ILE A 124 4.16 -0.36 3.61
N ARG A 125 4.01 -1.01 4.77
CA ARG A 125 4.30 -0.45 6.10
C ARG A 125 5.07 -1.42 6.97
N LYS A 126 5.58 -0.89 8.09
CA LYS A 126 6.24 -1.70 9.11
C LYS A 126 5.27 -1.95 10.28
N PRO A 127 5.36 -3.10 10.95
CA PRO A 127 4.64 -3.30 12.20
C PRO A 127 5.07 -2.25 13.23
N LEU A 128 4.14 -1.89 14.13
CA LEU A 128 4.46 -1.11 15.33
C LEU A 128 5.42 -1.94 16.20
N LEU A 129 6.60 -1.38 16.47
CA LEU A 129 7.55 -1.94 17.43
C LEU A 129 7.05 -1.72 18.87
#